data_AF-A0A3R7KC09-F1
#
_entry.id   AF-A0A3R7KC09-F1
#
_cell.length_a   1.000
_cell.length_b   1.000
_cell.length_c   1.000
_cell.angle_alpha   90.00
_cell.angle_beta   90.00
_cell.angle_gamma   90.00
#
_symmetry.space_group_name_H-M   'P 1'
#
loop_
_entity.id
_entity.type
_entity.pdbx_description
1 polymer ?
#
loop_
_entity_poly.entity_id
_entity_poly.type
_entity_poly.pdbx_seq_one_letter_code
_entity_poly.pdbx_strand_id
1 'polypeptide(L)'
;MQEEAVRAALESGAWREKKDPKSGRTYYTNAQTRVSVWNLAKELAKPQQRQTSAEEATLSKLKSLQSLGDERKAQAKQWQAEEEALMQLVTELEREKAQLESEITIMRGPTEAEAAALQEEQKRLQDAKQSFEVVVSEELRKQEEKTAELHQLQARLVTLRQERQEELEVFESLSKRLGKLREEHAEVLTDLRHEEAVEESLQDELQREERELEDALREEARLKEFLKLREDEVDRMKAELKSVCQRRAAQQQQYQRLVEEVAGGEMEAAEDTVGEPSGSSSLRPCHLQREVATQKRNLQRLRKQQHLGTEAEWMDAESAELRRFTALTEREVQRLAQFSRELSDQTRAVTPLLEAIKREVRQLEEEEEQQWK
;
A
#
# COMPACT_ATOMS: atom_id res chain seq x y z
N MET A 1 26.10 -69.59 104.79
CA MET A 1 24.91 -69.45 105.67
C MET A 1 23.61 -69.27 104.88
N GLN A 2 23.45 -68.26 104.00
CA GLN A 2 22.19 -68.09 103.25
C GLN A 2 21.98 -69.13 102.12
N GLU A 3 23.05 -69.64 101.52
CA GLU A 3 22.98 -70.64 100.44
C GLU A 3 22.61 -72.06 100.94
N GLU A 4 22.92 -72.41 102.19
CA GLU A 4 22.51 -73.69 102.80
C GLU A 4 21.00 -73.73 103.08
N ALA A 5 20.41 -72.62 103.51
CA ALA A 5 18.97 -72.50 103.75
C ALA A 5 18.16 -72.65 102.44
N VAL A 6 18.68 -72.10 101.33
CA VAL A 6 18.11 -72.26 99.99
C VAL A 6 18.19 -73.72 99.53
N ARG A 7 19.33 -74.39 99.76
CA ARG A 7 19.51 -75.81 99.40
C ARG A 7 18.59 -76.74 100.20
N ALA A 8 18.46 -76.51 101.51
CA ALA A 8 17.56 -77.27 102.37
C ALA A 8 16.08 -77.11 101.98
N ALA A 9 15.66 -75.90 101.56
CA ALA A 9 14.29 -75.63 101.13
C ALA A 9 13.92 -76.25 99.76
N LEU A 10 14.93 -76.52 98.91
CA LEU A 10 14.78 -77.25 97.66
C LEU A 10 14.75 -78.77 97.89
N GLU A 11 15.61 -79.28 98.78
CA GLU A 11 15.63 -80.70 99.17
C GLU A 11 14.36 -81.12 99.92
N SER A 12 13.72 -80.22 100.67
CA SER A 12 12.43 -80.48 101.33
C SER A 12 11.24 -80.55 100.36
N GLY A 13 11.44 -80.24 99.06
CA GLY A 13 10.41 -80.27 98.02
C GLY A 13 9.35 -79.15 98.12
N ALA A 14 9.47 -78.24 99.09
CA ALA A 14 8.52 -77.15 99.29
C ALA A 14 8.67 -76.06 98.21
N TRP A 15 9.89 -75.87 97.70
CA TRP A 15 10.21 -74.95 96.62
C TRP A 15 10.73 -75.69 95.39
N ARG A 16 10.33 -75.26 94.19
CA ARG A 16 10.85 -75.75 92.91
C ARG A 16 11.53 -74.63 92.14
N GLU A 17 12.73 -74.91 91.68
CA GLU A 17 13.49 -74.05 90.80
C GLU A 17 12.98 -74.18 89.35
N LYS A 18 12.67 -73.06 88.71
CA LYS A 18 12.29 -72.98 87.30
C LYS A 18 13.10 -71.89 86.60
N LYS A 19 13.39 -72.11 85.32
CA LYS A 19 13.97 -71.10 84.43
C LYS A 19 12.88 -70.47 83.58
N ASP A 20 12.85 -69.15 83.55
CA ASP A 20 11.97 -68.42 82.64
C ASP A 20 12.53 -68.49 81.20
N PRO A 21 11.79 -69.06 80.23
CA PRO A 21 12.27 -69.21 78.86
C PRO A 21 12.49 -67.89 78.11
N LYS A 22 11.93 -66.76 78.57
CA LYS A 22 12.09 -65.45 77.91
C LYS A 22 13.29 -64.64 78.43
N SER A 23 13.61 -64.76 79.72
CA SER A 23 14.69 -63.97 80.34
C SER A 23 15.93 -64.79 80.68
N GLY A 24 15.85 -66.13 80.69
CA GLY A 24 16.94 -67.02 81.09
C GLY A 24 17.26 -67.02 82.59
N ARG A 25 16.53 -66.24 83.41
CA ARG A 25 16.74 -66.13 84.85
C ARG A 25 15.99 -67.25 85.61
N THR A 26 16.61 -67.74 86.68
CA THR A 26 16.01 -68.72 87.59
C THR A 26 15.10 -68.04 88.61
N TYR A 27 13.91 -68.60 88.82
CA TYR A 27 12.97 -68.21 89.86
C TYR A 27 12.49 -69.43 90.64
N TYR A 28 12.11 -69.22 91.90
CA TYR A 28 11.67 -70.28 92.80
C TYR A 28 10.17 -70.17 93.00
N THR A 29 9.46 -71.30 92.86
CA THR A 29 8.01 -71.40 93.08
C THR A 29 7.72 -72.30 94.27
N ASN A 30 6.94 -71.82 95.21
CA ASN A 30 6.49 -72.64 96.33
C ASN A 30 5.34 -73.54 95.88
N ALA A 31 5.48 -74.85 96.06
CA ALA A 31 4.46 -75.81 95.65
C ALA A 31 3.15 -75.70 96.44
N GLN A 32 3.20 -75.18 97.67
CA GLN A 32 2.04 -75.08 98.57
C GLN A 32 1.30 -73.74 98.41
N THR A 33 2.02 -72.61 98.31
CA THR A 33 1.40 -71.28 98.26
C THR A 33 1.25 -70.71 96.85
N ARG A 34 1.85 -71.36 95.84
CA ARG A 34 1.91 -70.90 94.42
C ARG A 34 2.56 -69.53 94.21
N VAL A 35 3.26 -68.99 95.21
CA VAL A 35 4.00 -67.74 95.09
C VAL A 35 5.32 -68.00 94.36
N SER A 36 5.66 -67.13 93.39
CA SER A 36 6.95 -67.09 92.72
C SER A 36 7.82 -65.96 93.26
N VAL A 37 9.08 -66.26 93.57
CA VAL A 37 10.06 -65.25 94.00
C VAL A 37 11.38 -65.44 93.27
N TRP A 38 12.03 -64.32 92.97
CA TRP A 38 13.30 -64.27 92.25
C TRP A 38 14.51 -64.44 93.17
N ASN A 39 14.35 -64.27 94.48
CA ASN A 39 15.44 -64.35 95.46
C ASN A 39 14.96 -65.04 96.75
N LEU A 40 15.08 -66.37 96.79
CA LEU A 40 14.60 -67.20 97.90
C LEU A 40 15.29 -66.89 99.23
N ALA A 41 16.56 -66.48 99.20
CA ALA A 41 17.33 -66.14 100.40
C ALA A 41 16.74 -64.95 101.17
N LYS A 42 16.14 -63.97 100.48
CA LYS A 42 15.52 -62.80 101.13
C LYS A 42 14.18 -63.11 101.80
N GLU A 43 13.41 -64.05 101.28
CA GLU A 43 12.14 -64.46 101.90
C GLU A 43 12.35 -65.39 103.09
N LEU A 44 13.38 -66.24 103.07
CA LEU A 44 13.73 -67.12 104.20
C LEU A 44 14.47 -66.38 105.34
N ALA A 45 14.94 -65.16 105.12
CA ALA A 45 15.70 -64.36 106.08
C ALA A 45 14.86 -63.39 106.93
N LYS A 46 13.52 -63.48 106.92
CA LYS A 46 12.67 -62.71 107.84
C LYS A 46 12.52 -63.45 109.19
N PRO A 47 13.12 -62.96 110.30
CA PRO A 47 12.90 -63.54 111.63
C PRO A 47 11.52 -63.15 112.19
N GLN A 48 10.62 -64.14 112.25
CA GLN A 48 10.03 -64.71 113.47
C GLN A 48 9.71 -63.80 114.68
N GLN A 49 8.41 -63.69 115.01
CA GLN A 49 7.83 -63.64 116.37
C GLN A 49 6.48 -64.41 116.26
N ARG A 50 6.13 -65.55 116.87
CA ARG A 50 6.45 -66.25 118.15
C ARG A 50 6.43 -65.24 119.32
N GLN A 51 5.52 -65.35 120.30
CA GLN A 51 5.33 -66.52 121.15
C GLN A 51 4.13 -66.34 122.13
N THR A 52 3.49 -67.45 122.50
CA THR A 52 3.11 -67.90 123.88
C THR A 52 2.77 -66.84 124.93
N SER A 53 1.73 -66.96 125.74
CA SER A 53 1.44 -68.09 126.62
C SER A 53 0.11 -67.82 127.32
N ALA A 54 -0.66 -68.88 127.49
CA ALA A 54 -1.85 -68.90 128.30
C ALA A 54 -1.49 -69.05 129.79
N GLU A 55 -2.42 -68.59 130.64
CA GLU A 55 -2.52 -68.87 132.08
C GLU A 55 -1.84 -67.88 133.05
N GLU A 56 -2.27 -66.62 132.98
CA GLU A 56 -2.47 -65.74 134.17
C GLU A 56 -3.61 -64.72 133.88
N ALA A 57 -4.66 -65.20 133.20
CA ALA A 57 -5.61 -64.38 132.45
C ALA A 57 -7.04 -64.35 133.01
N THR A 58 -7.22 -64.23 134.33
CA THR A 58 -8.58 -64.16 134.92
C THR A 58 -8.83 -63.01 135.91
N LEU A 59 -7.85 -62.14 136.22
CA LEU A 59 -8.10 -60.95 137.07
C LEU A 59 -7.50 -59.61 136.56
N SER A 60 -6.59 -59.62 135.56
CA SER A 60 -6.04 -58.39 134.93
C SER A 60 -6.82 -57.91 133.69
N LYS A 61 -7.72 -58.76 133.16
CA LYS A 61 -8.48 -58.55 131.92
C LYS A 61 -9.47 -57.37 131.97
N LEU A 62 -9.79 -56.86 133.16
CA LEU A 62 -10.71 -55.71 133.30
C LEU A 62 -10.00 -54.34 133.23
N LYS A 63 -8.71 -54.25 133.58
CA LYS A 63 -7.92 -53.01 133.48
C LYS A 63 -7.23 -52.86 132.12
N SER A 64 -6.84 -53.97 131.46
CA SER A 64 -6.30 -53.92 130.09
C SER A 64 -7.35 -53.68 129.01
N LEU A 65 -8.63 -54.04 129.24
CA LEU A 65 -9.75 -53.61 128.38
C LEU A 65 -10.07 -52.12 128.54
N GLN A 66 -9.81 -51.54 129.71
CA GLN A 66 -9.90 -50.10 129.92
C GLN A 66 -8.72 -49.36 129.26
N SER A 67 -7.48 -49.84 129.39
CA SER A 67 -6.33 -49.20 128.72
C SER A 67 -6.35 -49.36 127.19
N LEU A 68 -6.79 -50.50 126.65
CA LEU A 68 -7.04 -50.67 125.22
C LEU A 68 -8.26 -49.86 124.76
N GLY A 69 -9.25 -49.68 125.64
CA GLY A 69 -10.39 -48.80 125.38
C GLY A 69 -9.96 -47.33 125.32
N ASP A 70 -9.04 -46.91 126.18
CA ASP A 70 -8.52 -45.55 126.23
C ASP A 70 -7.44 -45.30 125.15
N GLU A 71 -6.63 -46.29 124.78
CA GLU A 71 -5.75 -46.26 123.60
C GLU A 71 -6.55 -46.23 122.30
N ARG A 72 -7.64 -47.01 122.18
CA ARG A 72 -8.53 -46.93 121.01
C ARG A 72 -9.29 -45.61 120.96
N LYS A 73 -9.67 -45.04 122.10
CA LYS A 73 -10.23 -43.68 122.16
C LYS A 73 -9.18 -42.63 121.81
N ALA A 74 -7.93 -42.80 122.23
CA ALA A 74 -6.83 -41.89 121.89
C ALA A 74 -6.46 -42.00 120.41
N GLN A 75 -6.41 -43.20 119.84
CA GLN A 75 -6.25 -43.45 118.41
C GLN A 75 -7.44 -42.93 117.61
N ALA A 76 -8.67 -43.11 118.08
CA ALA A 76 -9.85 -42.54 117.44
C ALA A 76 -9.80 -41.01 117.44
N LYS A 77 -9.32 -40.40 118.53
CA LYS A 77 -9.09 -38.94 118.60
C LYS A 77 -7.94 -38.48 117.70
N GLN A 78 -6.86 -39.25 117.60
CA GLN A 78 -5.76 -38.96 116.68
C GLN A 78 -6.22 -39.08 115.22
N TRP A 79 -6.97 -40.12 114.89
CA TRP A 79 -7.58 -40.26 113.57
C TRP A 79 -8.59 -39.16 113.28
N GLN A 80 -9.43 -38.78 114.24
CA GLN A 80 -10.32 -37.63 114.07
C GLN A 80 -9.53 -36.34 113.84
N ALA A 81 -8.45 -36.10 114.58
CA ALA A 81 -7.61 -34.93 114.39
C ALA A 81 -6.84 -34.96 113.05
N GLU A 82 -6.37 -36.13 112.61
CA GLU A 82 -5.75 -36.32 111.29
C GLU A 82 -6.76 -36.16 110.15
N GLU A 83 -7.98 -36.68 110.31
CA GLU A 83 -9.08 -36.53 109.36
C GLU A 83 -9.52 -35.06 109.28
N GLU A 84 -9.63 -34.36 110.41
CA GLU A 84 -9.89 -32.92 110.46
C GLU A 84 -8.75 -32.10 109.81
N ALA A 85 -7.48 -32.46 110.05
CA ALA A 85 -6.34 -31.80 109.43
C ALA A 85 -6.28 -32.04 107.91
N LEU A 86 -6.57 -33.26 107.45
CA LEU A 86 -6.68 -33.58 106.02
C LEU A 86 -7.86 -32.85 105.39
N MET A 87 -9.00 -32.76 106.07
CA MET A 87 -10.15 -31.99 105.60
C MET A 87 -9.79 -30.49 105.48
N GLN A 88 -9.07 -29.92 106.44
CA GLN A 88 -8.57 -28.54 106.35
C GLN A 88 -7.66 -28.35 105.14
N LEU A 89 -6.67 -29.24 104.95
CA LEU A 89 -5.77 -29.21 103.80
C LEU A 89 -6.52 -29.32 102.46
N VAL A 90 -7.54 -30.20 102.38
CA VAL A 90 -8.39 -30.31 101.18
C VAL A 90 -9.12 -29.00 100.92
N THR A 91 -9.70 -28.37 101.95
CA THR A 91 -10.39 -27.08 101.76
C THR A 91 -9.44 -25.93 101.38
N GLU A 92 -8.18 -25.97 101.82
CA GLU A 92 -7.15 -25.01 101.40
C GLU A 92 -6.75 -25.23 99.94
N LEU A 93 -6.49 -26.47 99.55
CA LEU A 93 -6.19 -26.84 98.16
C LEU A 93 -7.36 -26.52 97.21
N GLU A 94 -8.60 -26.70 97.65
CA GLU A 94 -9.78 -26.31 96.86
C GLU A 94 -9.86 -24.78 96.67
N ARG A 95 -9.52 -24.00 97.71
CA ARG A 95 -9.43 -22.54 97.59
C ARG A 95 -8.30 -22.12 96.65
N GLU A 96 -7.11 -22.71 96.77
CA GLU A 96 -5.98 -22.43 95.87
C GLU A 96 -6.29 -22.82 94.44
N LYS A 97 -6.90 -23.98 94.22
CA LYS A 97 -7.38 -24.41 92.90
C LYS A 97 -8.36 -23.39 92.32
N ALA A 98 -9.34 -22.95 93.10
CA ALA A 98 -10.30 -21.94 92.64
C ALA A 98 -9.62 -20.58 92.35
N GLN A 99 -8.63 -20.18 93.15
CA GLN A 99 -7.82 -18.98 92.89
C GLN A 99 -7.05 -19.11 91.56
N LEU A 100 -6.34 -20.22 91.34
CA LEU A 100 -5.59 -20.46 90.11
C LEU A 100 -6.53 -20.57 88.89
N GLU A 101 -7.68 -21.22 89.03
CA GLU A 101 -8.70 -21.26 87.98
C GLU A 101 -9.21 -19.85 87.64
N SER A 102 -9.40 -19.00 88.65
CA SER A 102 -9.78 -17.60 88.44
C SER A 102 -8.67 -16.80 87.76
N GLU A 103 -7.40 -17.01 88.15
CA GLU A 103 -6.24 -16.33 87.56
C GLU A 103 -6.02 -16.77 86.10
N ILE A 104 -6.13 -18.07 85.82
CA ILE A 104 -6.12 -18.61 84.46
C ILE A 104 -7.24 -17.97 83.65
N THR A 105 -8.45 -17.87 84.21
CA THR A 105 -9.59 -17.26 83.52
C THR A 105 -9.34 -15.76 83.24
N ILE A 106 -8.80 -15.03 84.21
CA ILE A 106 -8.45 -13.60 84.07
C ILE A 106 -7.37 -13.42 83.00
N MET A 107 -6.37 -14.29 82.92
CA MET A 107 -5.28 -14.21 81.93
C MET A 107 -5.72 -14.68 80.54
N ARG A 108 -6.64 -15.65 80.45
CA ARG A 108 -7.14 -16.17 79.18
C ARG A 108 -7.89 -15.12 78.38
N GLY A 109 -8.69 -14.29 79.04
CA GLY A 109 -9.48 -13.22 78.40
C GLY A 109 -8.62 -12.26 77.55
N PRO A 110 -7.59 -11.61 78.13
CA PRO A 110 -6.65 -10.76 77.39
C PRO A 110 -5.96 -11.49 76.24
N THR A 111 -5.51 -12.73 76.44
CA THR A 111 -4.83 -13.49 75.38
C THR A 111 -5.77 -13.86 74.22
N GLU A 112 -7.02 -14.22 74.50
CA GLU A 112 -8.03 -14.51 73.48
C GLU A 112 -8.43 -13.22 72.74
N ALA A 113 -8.54 -12.09 73.45
CA ALA A 113 -8.80 -10.78 72.86
C ALA A 113 -7.64 -10.31 71.96
N GLU A 114 -6.39 -10.49 72.39
CA GLU A 114 -5.19 -10.20 71.59
C GLU A 114 -5.11 -11.12 70.36
N ALA A 115 -5.39 -12.41 70.50
CA ALA A 115 -5.42 -13.34 69.37
C ALA A 115 -6.51 -12.96 68.36
N ALA A 116 -7.71 -12.58 68.83
CA ALA A 116 -8.77 -12.09 67.97
C ALA A 116 -8.39 -10.78 67.26
N ALA A 117 -7.74 -9.85 67.97
CA ALA A 117 -7.24 -8.60 67.39
C ALA A 117 -6.17 -8.85 66.31
N LEU A 118 -5.22 -9.76 66.57
CA LEU A 118 -4.21 -10.16 65.58
C LEU A 118 -4.83 -10.84 64.36
N GLN A 119 -5.86 -11.66 64.56
CA GLN A 119 -6.59 -12.28 63.45
C GLN A 119 -7.38 -11.26 62.62
N GLU A 120 -7.97 -10.24 63.26
CA GLU A 120 -8.63 -9.13 62.57
C GLU A 120 -7.62 -8.29 61.77
N GLU A 121 -6.48 -7.94 62.37
CA GLU A 121 -5.40 -7.22 61.68
C GLU A 121 -4.82 -8.04 60.51
N GLN A 122 -4.62 -9.35 60.69
CA GLN A 122 -4.20 -10.24 59.60
C GLN A 122 -5.21 -10.23 58.45
N LYS A 123 -6.52 -10.27 58.76
CA LYS A 123 -7.57 -10.19 57.75
C LYS A 123 -7.55 -8.83 57.04
N ARG A 124 -7.43 -7.71 57.78
CA ARG A 124 -7.30 -6.37 57.22
C ARG A 124 -6.11 -6.24 56.27
N LEU A 125 -4.95 -6.81 56.65
CA LEU A 125 -3.76 -6.83 55.80
C LEU A 125 -3.95 -7.69 54.54
N GLN A 126 -4.66 -8.81 54.65
CA GLN A 126 -5.01 -9.64 53.48
C GLN A 126 -5.95 -8.91 52.53
N ASP A 127 -6.99 -8.28 53.05
CA ASP A 127 -7.94 -7.48 52.28
C ASP A 127 -7.21 -6.29 51.61
N ALA A 128 -6.33 -5.60 52.35
CA ALA A 128 -5.49 -4.53 51.81
C ALA A 128 -4.57 -5.05 50.70
N LYS A 129 -3.89 -6.18 50.91
CA LYS A 129 -3.04 -6.82 49.89
C LYS A 129 -3.83 -7.13 48.62
N GLN A 130 -5.01 -7.74 48.74
CA GLN A 130 -5.87 -8.04 47.58
C GLN A 130 -6.31 -6.76 46.86
N SER A 131 -6.64 -5.70 47.59
CA SER A 131 -6.98 -4.41 46.98
C SER A 131 -5.81 -3.79 46.21
N PHE A 132 -4.58 -3.88 46.74
CA PHE A 132 -3.38 -3.44 46.04
C PHE A 132 -3.08 -4.28 44.80
N GLU A 133 -3.26 -5.61 44.86
CA GLU A 133 -3.11 -6.49 43.70
C GLU A 133 -4.08 -6.09 42.56
N VAL A 134 -5.32 -5.74 42.88
CA VAL A 134 -6.30 -5.26 41.89
C VAL A 134 -5.84 -3.94 41.26
N VAL A 135 -5.46 -2.94 42.07
CA VAL A 135 -5.01 -1.63 41.57
C VAL A 135 -3.75 -1.77 40.69
N VAL A 136 -2.78 -2.59 41.09
CA VAL A 136 -1.58 -2.85 40.29
C VAL A 136 -1.94 -3.53 38.97
N SER A 137 -2.85 -4.50 38.98
CA SER A 137 -3.31 -5.19 37.76
C SER A 137 -4.03 -4.23 36.80
N GLU A 138 -4.87 -3.34 37.32
CA GLU A 138 -5.55 -2.32 36.52
C GLU A 138 -4.56 -1.32 35.91
N GLU A 139 -3.55 -0.88 36.66
CA GLU A 139 -2.54 0.04 36.14
C GLU A 139 -1.64 -0.62 35.10
N LEU A 140 -1.25 -1.89 35.30
CA LEU A 140 -0.53 -2.66 34.27
C LEU A 140 -1.35 -2.77 32.99
N ARG A 141 -2.64 -3.09 33.09
CA ARG A 141 -3.55 -3.14 31.93
C ARG A 141 -3.63 -1.79 31.22
N LYS A 142 -3.74 -0.67 31.95
CA LYS A 142 -3.72 0.68 31.35
C LYS A 142 -2.40 0.98 30.64
N GLN A 143 -1.28 0.50 31.15
CA GLN A 143 0.02 0.64 30.49
C GLN A 143 0.10 -0.20 29.21
N GLU A 144 -0.41 -1.43 29.23
CA GLU A 144 -0.54 -2.27 28.04
C GLU A 144 -1.43 -1.62 26.98
N GLU A 145 -2.58 -1.05 27.37
CA GLU A 145 -3.47 -0.33 26.45
C GLU A 145 -2.78 0.91 25.84
N LYS A 146 -2.11 1.73 26.65
CA LYS A 146 -1.32 2.88 26.16
C LYS A 146 -0.19 2.47 25.22
N THR A 147 0.53 1.40 25.53
CA THR A 147 1.59 0.91 24.63
C THR A 147 1.00 0.38 23.34
N ALA A 148 -0.15 -0.31 23.36
CA ALA A 148 -0.84 -0.74 22.15
C ALA A 148 -1.29 0.45 21.29
N GLU A 149 -1.85 1.51 21.90
CA GLU A 149 -2.19 2.77 21.21
C GLU A 149 -0.96 3.43 20.56
N LEU A 150 0.17 3.48 21.26
CA LEU A 150 1.42 4.00 20.71
C LEU A 150 1.89 3.20 19.49
N HIS A 151 1.83 1.87 19.55
CA HIS A 151 2.17 1.01 18.41
C HIS A 151 1.19 1.23 17.23
N GLN A 152 -0.10 1.40 17.50
CA GLN A 152 -1.10 1.68 16.48
C GLN A 152 -0.85 3.04 15.81
N LEU A 153 -0.56 4.08 16.59
CA LEU A 153 -0.20 5.40 16.07
C LEU A 153 1.11 5.35 15.27
N GLN A 154 2.10 4.58 15.72
CA GLN A 154 3.34 4.38 14.99
C GLN A 154 3.10 3.67 13.65
N ALA A 155 2.25 2.64 13.61
CA ALA A 155 1.86 1.98 12.38
C ALA A 155 1.16 2.95 11.41
N ARG A 156 0.21 3.75 11.92
CA ARG A 156 -0.49 4.78 11.13
C ARG A 156 0.46 5.85 10.59
N LEU A 157 1.48 6.24 11.35
CA LEU A 157 2.50 7.17 10.85
C LEU A 157 3.36 6.55 9.74
N VAL A 158 3.63 5.25 9.78
CA VAL A 158 4.35 4.55 8.71
C VAL A 158 3.50 4.50 7.44
N THR A 159 2.20 4.18 7.54
CA THR A 159 1.31 4.17 6.37
C THR A 159 1.19 5.55 5.75
N LEU A 160 0.97 6.60 6.55
CA LEU A 160 0.92 7.99 6.05
C LEU A 160 2.22 8.45 5.39
N ARG A 161 3.39 7.99 5.87
CA ARG A 161 4.68 8.27 5.23
C ARG A 161 4.81 7.56 3.88
N GLN A 162 4.29 6.34 3.76
CA GLN A 162 4.28 5.61 2.51
C GLN A 162 3.35 6.27 1.50
N GLU A 163 2.12 6.61 1.88
CA GLU A 163 1.17 7.34 1.02
C GLU A 163 1.78 8.65 0.50
N ARG A 164 2.42 9.43 1.38
CA ARG A 164 3.12 10.66 0.99
C ARG A 164 4.27 10.40 0.00
N GLN A 165 4.98 9.28 0.13
CA GLN A 165 6.06 8.93 -0.80
C GLN A 165 5.49 8.59 -2.19
N GLU A 166 4.39 7.83 -2.23
CA GLU A 166 3.67 7.51 -3.47
C GLU A 166 3.13 8.79 -4.15
N GLU A 167 2.57 9.74 -3.39
CA GLU A 167 2.16 11.05 -3.89
C GLU A 167 3.33 11.85 -4.49
N LEU A 168 4.51 11.83 -3.86
CA LEU A 168 5.71 12.49 -4.36
C LEU A 168 6.18 11.87 -5.68
N GLU A 169 6.15 10.55 -5.81
CA GLU A 169 6.49 9.84 -7.05
C GLU A 169 5.53 10.19 -8.18
N VAL A 170 4.22 10.26 -7.89
CA VAL A 170 3.22 10.74 -8.86
C VAL A 170 3.51 12.19 -9.25
N PHE A 171 3.78 13.08 -8.30
CA PHE A 171 4.12 14.47 -8.57
C PHE A 171 5.37 14.64 -9.43
N GLU A 172 6.42 13.85 -9.19
CA GLU A 172 7.61 13.82 -10.03
C GLU A 172 7.31 13.35 -11.46
N SER A 173 6.45 12.33 -11.61
CA SER A 173 6.03 11.83 -12.92
C SER A 173 5.26 12.91 -13.72
N LEU A 174 4.36 13.64 -13.07
CA LEU A 174 3.61 14.75 -13.65
C LEU A 174 4.54 15.91 -14.02
N SER A 175 5.51 16.23 -13.16
CA SER A 175 6.50 17.26 -13.42
C SER A 175 7.37 16.92 -14.65
N LYS A 176 7.79 15.66 -14.78
CA LYS A 176 8.51 15.17 -15.98
C LYS A 176 7.66 15.27 -17.24
N ARG A 177 6.37 14.90 -17.17
CA ARG A 177 5.44 15.01 -18.31
C ARG A 177 5.22 16.47 -18.71
N LEU A 178 5.07 17.37 -17.74
CA LEU A 178 4.94 18.80 -17.99
C LEU A 178 6.22 19.38 -18.62
N GLY A 179 7.40 18.90 -18.21
CA GLY A 179 8.67 19.21 -18.86
C GLY A 179 8.66 18.85 -20.35
N LYS A 180 8.29 17.61 -20.69
CA LYS A 180 8.18 17.15 -22.09
C LYS A 180 7.19 17.98 -22.91
N LEU A 181 6.01 18.27 -22.36
CA LEU A 181 5.00 19.10 -23.04
C LEU A 181 5.53 20.52 -23.32
N ARG A 182 6.37 21.08 -22.44
CA ARG A 182 7.02 22.38 -22.68
C ARG A 182 8.07 22.30 -23.78
N GLU A 183 8.82 21.21 -23.86
CA GLU A 183 9.78 20.95 -24.95
C GLU A 183 9.06 20.81 -26.29
N GLU A 184 8.02 19.97 -26.35
CA GLU A 184 7.18 19.79 -27.55
C GLU A 184 6.54 21.12 -27.99
N HIS A 185 6.02 21.92 -27.06
CA HIS A 185 5.49 23.24 -27.39
C HIS A 185 6.56 24.21 -27.91
N ALA A 186 7.80 24.13 -27.39
CA ALA A 186 8.90 24.95 -27.89
C ALA A 186 9.30 24.55 -29.32
N GLU A 187 9.31 23.25 -29.63
CA GLU A 187 9.54 22.73 -30.99
C GLU A 187 8.45 23.22 -31.96
N VAL A 188 7.17 23.11 -31.59
CA VAL A 188 6.06 23.62 -32.41
C VAL A 188 6.17 25.12 -32.66
N LEU A 189 6.61 25.90 -31.67
CA LEU A 189 6.85 27.34 -31.86
C LEU A 189 8.02 27.62 -32.80
N THR A 190 9.06 26.78 -32.81
CA THR A 190 10.15 26.94 -33.79
C THR A 190 9.73 26.57 -35.19
N ASP A 191 8.90 25.54 -35.35
CA ASP A 191 8.34 25.13 -36.63
C ASP A 191 7.42 26.22 -37.19
N LEU A 192 6.53 26.78 -36.35
CA LEU A 192 5.65 27.89 -36.74
C LEU A 192 6.45 29.10 -37.25
N ARG A 193 7.53 29.48 -36.56
CA ARG A 193 8.40 30.58 -37.00
C ARG A 193 9.10 30.29 -38.32
N HIS A 194 9.41 29.02 -38.58
CA HIS A 194 10.01 28.62 -39.85
C HIS A 194 8.98 28.74 -40.98
N GLU A 195 7.74 28.31 -40.76
CA GLU A 195 6.64 28.47 -41.71
C GLU A 195 6.35 29.95 -41.98
N GLU A 196 6.29 30.80 -40.95
CA GLU A 196 6.16 32.26 -41.10
C GLU A 196 7.27 32.86 -41.97
N ALA A 197 8.52 32.43 -41.78
CA ALA A 197 9.64 32.89 -42.60
C ALA A 197 9.56 32.40 -44.06
N VAL A 198 9.03 31.19 -44.29
CA VAL A 198 8.77 30.67 -45.65
C VAL A 198 7.64 31.46 -46.31
N GLU A 199 6.57 31.77 -45.58
CA GLU A 199 5.48 32.62 -46.08
C GLU A 199 5.98 34.01 -46.47
N GLU A 200 6.80 34.66 -45.64
CA GLU A 200 7.44 35.94 -45.97
C GLU A 200 8.29 35.85 -47.24
N SER A 201 9.08 34.78 -47.39
CA SER A 201 9.88 34.55 -48.60
C SER A 201 9.02 34.38 -49.85
N LEU A 202 7.91 33.63 -49.76
CA LEU A 202 6.98 33.43 -50.87
C LEU A 202 6.24 34.73 -51.23
N GLN A 203 5.88 35.54 -50.24
CA GLN A 203 5.30 36.87 -50.49
C GLN A 203 6.29 37.79 -51.21
N ASP A 204 7.56 37.78 -50.82
CA ASP A 204 8.62 38.53 -51.50
C ASP A 204 8.81 38.08 -52.96
N GLU A 205 8.75 36.77 -53.22
CA GLU A 205 8.81 36.20 -54.57
C GLU A 205 7.59 36.61 -55.40
N LEU A 206 6.38 36.49 -54.85
CA LEU A 206 5.16 36.93 -55.51
C LEU A 206 5.23 38.42 -55.88
N GLN A 207 5.69 39.28 -54.97
CA GLN A 207 5.86 40.71 -55.26
C GLN A 207 6.91 40.97 -56.35
N ARG A 208 7.96 40.14 -56.47
CA ARG A 208 8.93 40.25 -57.56
C ARG A 208 8.28 39.87 -58.89
N GLU A 209 7.55 38.76 -58.94
CA GLU A 209 6.83 38.33 -60.14
C GLU A 209 5.77 39.37 -60.57
N GLU A 210 5.04 39.95 -59.62
CA GLU A 210 4.09 41.04 -59.89
C GLU A 210 4.79 42.25 -60.55
N ARG A 211 5.95 42.66 -60.04
CA ARG A 211 6.74 43.75 -60.65
C ARG A 211 7.24 43.40 -62.04
N GLU A 212 7.72 42.17 -62.25
CA GLU A 212 8.16 41.69 -63.56
C GLU A 212 7.00 41.68 -64.57
N LEU A 213 5.81 41.26 -64.15
CA LEU A 213 4.59 41.32 -64.96
C LEU A 213 4.18 42.76 -65.29
N GLU A 214 4.23 43.67 -64.31
CA GLU A 214 3.97 45.09 -64.55
C GLU A 214 4.95 45.69 -65.58
N ASP A 215 6.25 45.36 -65.47
CA ASP A 215 7.26 45.82 -66.42
C ASP A 215 7.03 45.24 -67.82
N ALA A 216 6.69 43.95 -67.92
CA ALA A 216 6.33 43.33 -69.19
C ALA A 216 5.10 43.99 -69.83
N LEU A 217 4.07 44.33 -69.04
CA LEU A 217 2.89 45.07 -69.52
C LEU A 217 3.24 46.48 -70.00
N ARG A 218 4.16 47.18 -69.31
CA ARG A 218 4.67 48.49 -69.74
C ARG A 218 5.44 48.38 -71.06
N GLU A 219 6.27 47.36 -71.22
CA GLU A 219 6.98 47.08 -72.48
C GLU A 219 6.02 46.74 -73.62
N GLU A 220 5.01 45.91 -73.37
CA GLU A 220 3.97 45.59 -74.34
C GLU A 220 3.24 46.87 -74.82
N ALA A 221 2.90 47.77 -73.88
CA ALA A 221 2.29 49.06 -74.20
C ALA A 221 3.19 49.92 -75.09
N ARG A 222 4.50 50.02 -74.77
CA ARG A 222 5.49 50.74 -75.59
C ARG A 222 5.59 50.15 -77.00
N LEU A 223 5.60 48.82 -77.13
CA LEU A 223 5.64 48.15 -78.42
C LEU A 223 4.36 48.39 -79.22
N LYS A 224 3.19 48.38 -78.58
CA LYS A 224 1.91 48.74 -79.22
C LYS A 224 1.91 50.16 -79.77
N GLU A 225 2.44 51.13 -79.03
CA GLU A 225 2.60 52.51 -79.51
C GLU A 225 3.56 52.61 -80.70
N PHE A 226 4.69 51.90 -80.64
CA PHE A 226 5.64 51.84 -81.75
C PHE A 226 5.03 51.22 -83.01
N LEU A 227 4.28 50.12 -82.87
CA LEU A 227 3.58 49.49 -83.98
C LEU A 227 2.54 50.41 -84.60
N LYS A 228 1.80 51.17 -83.78
CA LYS A 228 0.85 52.19 -84.26
C LYS A 228 1.55 53.28 -85.08
N LEU A 229 2.70 53.79 -84.60
CA LEU A 229 3.49 54.77 -85.36
C LEU A 229 3.96 54.21 -86.72
N ARG A 230 4.35 52.92 -86.78
CA ARG A 230 4.73 52.26 -88.04
C ARG A 230 3.55 52.04 -88.97
N GLU A 231 2.38 51.70 -88.43
CA GLU A 231 1.14 51.60 -89.20
C GLU A 231 0.79 52.94 -89.84
N ASP A 232 0.84 54.04 -89.08
CA ASP A 232 0.63 55.40 -89.58
C ASP A 232 1.64 55.81 -90.67
N GLU A 233 2.92 55.42 -90.52
CA GLU A 233 3.97 55.66 -91.52
C GLU A 233 3.72 54.87 -92.81
N VAL A 234 3.34 53.60 -92.69
CA VAL A 234 2.97 52.76 -93.84
C VAL A 234 1.77 53.36 -94.58
N ASP A 235 0.77 53.84 -93.86
CA ASP A 235 -0.40 54.47 -94.47
C ASP A 235 -0.07 55.80 -95.15
N ARG A 236 0.87 56.58 -94.60
CA ARG A 236 1.44 57.75 -95.27
C ARG A 236 2.14 57.36 -96.57
N MET A 237 3.02 56.36 -96.54
CA MET A 237 3.70 55.86 -97.75
C MET A 237 2.70 55.34 -98.80
N LYS A 238 1.64 54.64 -98.39
CA LYS A 238 0.57 54.21 -99.30
C LYS A 238 -0.15 55.40 -99.94
N ALA A 239 -0.43 56.45 -99.17
CA ALA A 239 -1.06 57.67 -99.68
C ALA A 239 -0.15 58.41 -100.67
N GLU A 240 1.14 58.51 -100.37
CA GLU A 240 2.15 59.06 -101.28
C GLU A 240 2.25 58.26 -102.58
N LEU A 241 2.36 56.93 -102.48
CA LEU A 241 2.38 56.03 -103.64
C LEU A 241 1.12 56.21 -104.49
N LYS A 242 -0.05 56.29 -103.86
CA LYS A 242 -1.32 56.58 -104.54
C LYS A 242 -1.28 57.92 -105.28
N SER A 243 -0.71 58.97 -104.66
CA SER A 243 -0.54 60.28 -105.31
C SER A 243 0.43 60.24 -106.50
N VAL A 244 1.50 59.43 -106.42
CA VAL A 244 2.46 59.24 -107.51
C VAL A 244 1.79 58.50 -108.66
N CYS A 245 1.05 57.43 -108.38
CA CYS A 245 0.27 56.70 -109.38
C CYS A 245 -0.76 57.61 -110.06
N GLN A 246 -1.46 58.46 -109.30
CA GLN A 246 -2.40 59.44 -109.86
C GLN A 246 -1.71 60.46 -110.76
N ARG A 247 -0.57 61.03 -110.32
CA ARG A 247 0.24 61.94 -111.15
C ARG A 247 0.73 61.27 -112.43
N ARG A 248 1.22 60.03 -112.34
CA ARG A 248 1.66 59.24 -113.49
C ARG A 248 0.50 58.95 -114.46
N ALA A 249 -0.67 58.59 -113.95
CA ALA A 249 -1.86 58.40 -114.76
C ALA A 249 -2.28 59.69 -115.47
N ALA A 250 -2.24 60.84 -114.77
CA ALA A 250 -2.51 62.15 -115.37
C ALA A 250 -1.48 62.52 -116.45
N GLN A 251 -0.19 62.27 -116.22
CA GLN A 251 0.85 62.43 -117.23
C GLN A 251 0.63 61.50 -118.43
N GLN A 252 0.27 60.23 -118.21
CA GLN A 252 -0.08 59.31 -119.30
C GLN A 252 -1.28 59.80 -120.11
N GLN A 253 -2.32 60.32 -119.46
CA GLN A 253 -3.46 60.94 -120.15
C GLN A 253 -3.04 62.18 -120.94
N GLN A 254 -2.12 63.00 -120.42
CA GLN A 254 -1.53 64.12 -121.17
C GLN A 254 -0.75 63.62 -122.39
N TYR A 255 0.10 62.60 -122.24
CA TYR A 255 0.79 61.98 -123.36
C TYR A 255 -0.18 61.37 -124.37
N GLN A 256 -1.24 60.70 -123.94
CA GLN A 256 -2.28 60.18 -124.83
C GLN A 256 -2.96 61.30 -125.61
N ARG A 257 -3.34 62.42 -124.96
CA ARG A 257 -3.88 63.59 -125.65
C ARG A 257 -2.89 64.17 -126.65
N LEU A 258 -1.61 64.31 -126.28
CA LEU A 258 -0.56 64.78 -127.20
C LEU A 258 -0.35 63.80 -128.36
N VAL A 259 -0.41 62.49 -128.12
CA VAL A 259 -0.34 61.46 -129.16
C VAL A 259 -1.57 61.50 -130.05
N GLU A 260 -2.77 61.71 -129.51
CA GLU A 260 -4.01 61.91 -130.29
C GLU A 260 -3.96 63.22 -131.10
N GLU A 261 -3.35 64.28 -130.57
CA GLU A 261 -3.09 65.54 -131.29
C GLU A 261 -2.07 65.36 -132.42
N VAL A 262 -1.00 64.58 -132.18
CA VAL A 262 0.01 64.23 -133.20
C VAL A 262 -0.54 63.25 -134.23
N ALA A 263 -1.27 62.21 -133.81
CA ALA A 263 -1.92 61.22 -134.68
C ALA A 263 -3.11 61.81 -135.46
N GLY A 264 -3.79 62.82 -134.91
CA GLY A 264 -4.76 63.64 -135.65
C GLY A 264 -4.12 64.53 -136.72
N GLY A 265 -2.81 64.75 -136.65
CA GLY A 265 -2.00 65.45 -137.65
C GLY A 265 -1.29 64.54 -138.66
N GLU A 266 -1.22 63.23 -138.41
CA GLU A 266 -0.49 62.27 -139.24
C GLU A 266 -1.36 61.05 -139.53
N MET A 267 -2.38 61.25 -140.35
CA MET A 267 -3.05 60.17 -141.09
C MET A 267 -2.32 59.97 -142.42
N GLU A 268 -1.18 59.27 -142.39
CA GLU A 268 -0.64 58.48 -143.51
C GLU A 268 0.71 57.86 -143.11
N ALA A 269 0.70 56.61 -142.63
CA ALA A 269 1.50 55.50 -143.20
C ALA A 269 1.81 54.38 -142.19
N ALA A 270 1.64 53.17 -142.71
CA ALA A 270 2.36 51.93 -142.40
C ALA A 270 1.87 51.05 -141.23
N GLU A 271 1.04 50.11 -141.68
CA GLU A 271 0.80 48.76 -141.15
C GLU A 271 2.07 47.91 -140.97
N ASP A 272 1.83 46.78 -140.28
CA ASP A 272 2.49 45.46 -140.38
C ASP A 272 3.69 45.15 -139.48
N THR A 273 3.47 44.27 -138.48
CA THR A 273 3.88 42.83 -138.55
C THR A 273 3.76 42.09 -137.19
N VAL A 274 2.76 41.20 -137.11
CA VAL A 274 2.77 39.76 -136.73
C VAL A 274 3.80 39.22 -135.72
N GLY A 275 3.32 38.46 -134.71
CA GLY A 275 4.06 37.32 -134.15
C GLY A 275 3.67 36.82 -132.76
N GLU A 276 2.64 35.98 -132.64
CA GLU A 276 2.55 34.97 -131.55
C GLU A 276 3.65 33.90 -131.78
N PRO A 277 4.23 33.30 -130.72
CA PRO A 277 3.74 31.96 -130.37
C PRO A 277 3.82 31.60 -128.86
N SER A 278 2.82 30.83 -128.44
CA SER A 278 2.92 29.56 -127.71
C SER A 278 4.27 29.15 -127.10
N GLY A 279 4.23 28.74 -125.82
CA GLY A 279 5.11 27.65 -125.38
C GLY A 279 5.40 27.55 -123.89
N SER A 280 4.98 26.41 -123.33
CA SER A 280 5.67 25.72 -122.23
C SER A 280 5.28 26.09 -120.80
N SER A 281 4.09 25.60 -120.44
CA SER A 281 3.85 24.79 -119.23
C SER A 281 5.10 24.39 -118.44
N SER A 282 5.42 25.19 -117.41
CA SER A 282 6.39 24.84 -116.37
C SER A 282 5.70 23.96 -115.32
N LEU A 283 5.66 22.65 -115.55
CA LEU A 283 5.25 21.62 -114.59
C LEU A 283 6.37 21.29 -113.60
N ARG A 284 7.03 22.29 -113.00
CA ARG A 284 8.03 22.09 -111.94
C ARG A 284 7.74 22.72 -110.57
N PRO A 285 6.73 23.60 -110.35
CA PRO A 285 6.34 23.97 -108.99
C PRO A 285 5.64 22.83 -108.25
N CYS A 286 4.92 21.94 -108.96
CA CYS A 286 4.05 20.95 -108.33
C CYS A 286 4.79 19.89 -107.50
N HIS A 287 6.02 19.50 -107.86
CA HIS A 287 6.77 18.52 -107.06
C HIS A 287 7.31 19.13 -105.77
N LEU A 288 8.01 20.27 -105.88
CA LEU A 288 8.55 20.99 -104.72
C LEU A 288 7.44 21.55 -103.82
N GLN A 289 6.31 22.01 -104.36
CA GLN A 289 5.15 22.41 -103.55
C GLN A 289 4.50 21.22 -102.83
N ARG A 290 4.45 20.04 -103.47
CA ARG A 290 3.98 18.81 -102.80
C ARG A 290 4.96 18.39 -101.71
N GLU A 291 6.27 18.44 -101.95
CA GLU A 291 7.30 18.13 -100.95
C GLU A 291 7.30 19.11 -99.77
N VAL A 292 7.16 20.42 -100.03
CA VAL A 292 7.01 21.42 -98.97
C VAL A 292 5.71 21.19 -98.19
N ALA A 293 4.61 20.81 -98.87
CA ALA A 293 3.36 20.48 -98.20
C ALA A 293 3.47 19.19 -97.37
N THR A 294 4.16 18.15 -97.84
CA THR A 294 4.40 16.92 -97.06
C THR A 294 5.34 17.19 -95.88
N GLN A 295 6.40 17.96 -96.07
CA GLN A 295 7.30 18.38 -94.99
C GLN A 295 6.56 19.24 -93.94
N LYS A 296 5.70 20.17 -94.37
CA LYS A 296 4.87 20.97 -93.45
C LYS A 296 3.90 20.09 -92.66
N ARG A 297 3.26 19.10 -93.31
CA ARG A 297 2.39 18.13 -92.63
C ARG A 297 3.18 17.24 -91.66
N ASN A 298 4.39 16.82 -92.03
CA ASN A 298 5.24 16.02 -91.16
C ASN A 298 5.73 16.83 -89.95
N LEU A 299 6.13 18.09 -90.14
CA LEU A 299 6.48 18.99 -89.04
C LEU A 299 5.28 19.27 -88.14
N GLN A 300 4.08 19.46 -88.69
CA GLN A 300 2.86 19.60 -87.89
C GLN A 300 2.55 18.32 -87.11
N ARG A 301 2.71 17.13 -87.70
CA ARG A 301 2.57 15.85 -87.00
C ARG A 301 3.59 15.71 -85.87
N LEU A 302 4.84 16.06 -86.12
CA LEU A 302 5.92 15.97 -85.14
C LEU A 302 5.70 16.95 -83.98
N ARG A 303 5.25 18.19 -84.26
CA ARG A 303 4.84 19.16 -83.23
C ARG A 303 3.67 18.65 -82.41
N LYS A 304 2.66 18.05 -83.04
CA LYS A 304 1.54 17.42 -82.33
C LYS A 304 2.00 16.25 -81.45
N GLN A 305 2.92 15.43 -81.94
CA GLN A 305 3.50 14.33 -81.16
C GLN A 305 4.32 14.84 -79.97
N GLN A 306 5.13 15.89 -80.15
CA GLN A 306 5.84 16.53 -79.06
C GLN A 306 4.88 17.11 -78.02
N HIS A 307 3.82 17.79 -78.47
CA HIS A 307 2.81 18.34 -77.57
C HIS A 307 2.08 17.26 -76.77
N LEU A 308 1.65 16.17 -77.43
CA LEU A 308 1.04 15.02 -76.75
C LEU A 308 2.02 14.33 -75.79
N GLY A 309 3.33 14.30 -76.12
CA GLY A 309 4.37 13.81 -75.23
C GLY A 309 4.51 14.66 -73.97
N THR A 310 4.59 15.98 -74.12
CA THR A 310 4.65 16.91 -72.98
C THR A 310 3.38 16.88 -72.13
N GLU A 311 2.20 16.74 -72.75
CA GLU A 311 0.94 16.58 -72.02
C GLU A 311 0.91 15.25 -71.25
N ALA A 312 1.39 14.16 -71.82
CA ALA A 312 1.47 12.87 -71.13
C ALA A 312 2.44 12.91 -69.94
N GLU A 313 3.62 13.50 -70.10
CA GLU A 313 4.59 13.68 -69.01
C GLU A 313 4.01 14.55 -67.89
N TRP A 314 3.28 15.61 -68.25
CA TRP A 314 2.59 16.47 -67.28
C TRP A 314 1.49 15.71 -66.53
N MET A 315 0.65 14.94 -67.23
CA MET A 315 -0.38 14.09 -66.60
C MET A 315 0.21 13.02 -65.68
N ASP A 316 1.36 12.45 -66.04
CA ASP A 316 2.07 11.47 -65.21
C ASP A 316 2.65 12.14 -63.94
N ALA A 317 3.18 13.36 -64.05
CA ALA A 317 3.65 14.14 -62.92
C ALA A 317 2.49 14.50 -61.96
N GLU A 318 1.38 15.02 -62.48
CA GLU A 318 0.19 15.35 -61.69
C GLU A 318 -0.42 14.10 -61.04
N SER A 319 -0.47 12.99 -61.77
CA SER A 319 -0.89 11.70 -61.21
C SER A 319 0.02 11.20 -60.08
N ALA A 320 1.34 11.44 -60.18
CA ALA A 320 2.29 11.10 -59.14
C ALA A 320 2.11 11.97 -57.89
N GLU A 321 1.82 13.26 -58.06
CA GLU A 321 1.51 14.18 -56.95
C GLU A 321 0.22 13.78 -56.24
N LEU A 322 -0.86 13.46 -56.99
CA LEU A 322 -2.11 12.97 -56.41
C LEU A 322 -1.92 11.67 -55.62
N ARG A 323 -1.08 10.75 -56.09
CA ARG A 323 -0.73 9.54 -55.32
C ARG A 323 0.03 9.86 -54.04
N ARG A 324 0.96 10.82 -54.07
CA ARG A 324 1.68 11.28 -52.87
C ARG A 324 0.71 11.90 -51.86
N PHE A 325 -0.18 12.77 -52.32
CA PHE A 325 -1.20 13.39 -51.49
C PHE A 325 -2.16 12.35 -50.88
N THR A 326 -2.59 11.37 -51.67
CA THR A 326 -3.42 10.26 -51.20
C THR A 326 -2.70 9.43 -50.13
N ALA A 327 -1.41 9.11 -50.34
CA ALA A 327 -0.61 8.39 -49.36
C ALA A 327 -0.37 9.19 -48.06
N LEU A 328 -0.28 10.53 -48.13
CA LEU A 328 -0.18 11.39 -46.95
C LEU A 328 -1.50 11.41 -46.17
N THR A 329 -2.63 11.62 -46.86
CA THR A 329 -3.95 11.62 -46.22
C THR A 329 -4.29 10.26 -45.60
N GLU A 330 -3.92 9.14 -46.23
CA GLU A 330 -4.04 7.80 -45.64
C GLU A 330 -3.25 7.65 -44.33
N ARG A 331 -2.02 8.20 -44.27
CA ARG A 331 -1.20 8.18 -43.04
C ARG A 331 -1.83 9.03 -41.93
N GLU A 332 -2.38 10.20 -42.27
CA GLU A 332 -3.09 11.04 -41.31
C GLU A 332 -4.35 10.37 -40.78
N VAL A 333 -5.15 9.74 -41.65
CA VAL A 333 -6.32 8.94 -41.25
C VAL A 333 -5.91 7.81 -40.31
N GLN A 334 -4.79 7.13 -40.56
CA GLN A 334 -4.27 6.11 -39.67
C GLN A 334 -3.83 6.68 -38.31
N ARG A 335 -3.15 7.83 -38.28
CA ARG A 335 -2.76 8.52 -37.03
C ARG A 335 -3.99 8.92 -36.20
N LEU A 336 -5.00 9.52 -36.85
CA LEU A 336 -6.25 9.89 -36.19
C LEU A 336 -7.01 8.68 -35.67
N ALA A 337 -6.99 7.56 -36.41
CA ALA A 337 -7.59 6.31 -35.95
C ALA A 337 -6.86 5.72 -34.72
N GLN A 338 -5.52 5.81 -34.66
CA GLN A 338 -4.75 5.40 -33.49
C GLN A 338 -5.06 6.29 -32.28
N PHE A 339 -5.04 7.61 -32.46
CA PHE A 339 -5.38 8.57 -31.41
C PHE A 339 -6.80 8.36 -30.86
N SER A 340 -7.78 8.11 -31.73
CA SER A 340 -9.16 7.81 -31.33
C SER A 340 -9.26 6.52 -30.49
N ARG A 341 -8.46 5.49 -30.80
CA ARG A 341 -8.37 4.27 -29.98
C ARG A 341 -7.77 4.56 -28.61
N GLU A 342 -6.68 5.33 -28.55
CA GLU A 342 -6.04 5.72 -27.29
C GLU A 342 -6.99 6.53 -26.38
N LEU A 343 -7.74 7.48 -26.94
CA LEU A 343 -8.76 8.22 -26.20
C LEU A 343 -9.89 7.31 -25.71
N SER A 344 -10.31 6.34 -26.52
CA SER A 344 -11.32 5.36 -26.12
C SER A 344 -10.83 4.48 -24.97
N ASP A 345 -9.56 4.05 -25.02
CA ASP A 345 -8.93 3.26 -23.95
C ASP A 345 -8.76 4.07 -22.67
N GLN A 346 -8.37 5.34 -22.75
CA GLN A 346 -8.32 6.26 -21.61
C GLN A 346 -9.70 6.47 -21.00
N THR A 347 -10.72 6.69 -21.83
CA THR A 347 -12.11 6.84 -21.37
C THR A 347 -12.59 5.57 -20.66
N ARG A 348 -12.26 4.40 -21.22
CA ARG A 348 -12.58 3.09 -20.62
C ARG A 348 -11.86 2.87 -19.29
N ALA A 349 -10.62 3.34 -19.15
CA ALA A 349 -9.86 3.26 -17.90
C ALA A 349 -10.39 4.20 -16.81
N VAL A 350 -10.85 5.41 -17.17
CA VAL A 350 -11.36 6.41 -16.21
C VAL A 350 -12.79 6.13 -15.76
N THR A 351 -13.62 5.54 -16.63
CA THR A 351 -15.03 5.20 -16.33
C THR A 351 -15.23 4.44 -15.00
N PRO A 352 -14.50 3.35 -14.68
CA PRO A 352 -14.68 2.65 -13.41
C PRO A 352 -14.24 3.47 -12.18
N LEU A 353 -13.26 4.38 -12.33
CA LEU A 353 -12.83 5.26 -11.23
C LEU A 353 -13.92 6.29 -10.92
N LEU A 354 -14.53 6.89 -11.96
CA LEU A 354 -15.67 7.79 -11.78
C LEU A 354 -16.86 7.09 -11.13
N GLU A 355 -17.16 5.85 -11.53
CA GLU A 355 -18.21 5.06 -10.90
C GLU A 355 -17.87 4.65 -9.46
N ALA A 356 -16.60 4.47 -9.11
CA ALA A 356 -16.17 4.24 -7.72
C ALA A 356 -16.37 5.49 -6.85
N ILE A 357 -15.87 6.65 -7.31
CA ILE A 357 -16.05 7.94 -6.62
C ILE A 357 -17.55 8.23 -6.43
N LYS A 358 -18.36 7.99 -7.46
CA LYS A 358 -19.82 8.19 -7.38
C LYS A 358 -20.49 7.28 -6.34
N ARG A 359 -19.97 6.08 -6.10
CA ARG A 359 -20.46 5.20 -5.01
C ARG A 359 -20.03 5.72 -3.65
N GLU A 360 -18.78 6.15 -3.50
CA GLU A 360 -18.27 6.73 -2.24
C GLU A 360 -19.03 8.00 -1.85
N VAL A 361 -19.30 8.90 -2.81
CA VAL A 361 -20.11 10.09 -2.57
C VAL A 361 -21.51 9.72 -2.08
N ARG A 362 -22.16 8.72 -2.69
CA ARG A 362 -23.47 8.24 -2.23
C ARG A 362 -23.43 7.63 -0.83
N GLN A 363 -22.37 6.88 -0.50
CA GLN A 363 -22.19 6.33 0.84
C GLN A 363 -22.04 7.43 1.88
N LEU A 364 -21.25 8.48 1.58
CA LEU A 364 -21.12 9.65 2.44
C LEU A 364 -22.46 10.40 2.61
N GLU A 365 -23.23 10.56 1.53
CA GLU A 365 -24.58 11.16 1.60
C GLU A 365 -25.52 10.33 2.50
N GLU A 366 -25.48 9.00 2.42
CA GLU A 366 -26.27 8.10 3.28
C GLU A 366 -25.81 8.13 4.74
N GLU A 367 -24.49 8.21 4.99
CA GLU A 367 -23.91 8.33 6.34
C GLU A 367 -24.28 9.67 6.98
N GLU A 368 -24.22 10.78 6.24
CA GLU A 368 -24.70 12.08 6.71
C GLU A 368 -26.20 12.02 7.04
N GLU A 369 -27.04 11.44 6.18
CA GLU A 369 -28.49 11.33 6.44
C GLU A 369 -28.80 10.49 7.69
N GLN A 370 -27.97 9.48 8.01
CA GLN A 370 -28.10 8.70 9.23
C GLN A 370 -27.67 9.46 10.49
N GLN A 371 -26.68 10.35 10.40
CA GLN A 371 -26.26 11.18 11.55
C GLN A 371 -27.31 12.23 11.95
N TRP A 372 -28.17 12.64 11.02
CA TRP A 372 -29.24 13.62 11.27
C TRP A 372 -30.57 13.01 11.73
N LYS A 373 -30.70 11.68 11.73
CA LYS A 373 -31.87 10.94 12.24
C LYS A 373 -31.64 10.49 13.68
#